data_AF-A0A969U832-F1
#
_entry.id   AF-A0A969U832-F1
#
_cell.length_a   1.000
_cell.length_b   1.000
_cell.length_c   1.000
_cell.angle_alpha   90.00
_cell.angle_beta   90.00
_cell.angle_gamma   90.00
#
_symmetry.space_group_name_H-M   'P 1'
#
loop_
_entity.id
_entity.type
_entity.pdbx_description
1 polymer ?
#
loop_
_entity_poly.entity_id
_entity_poly.type
_entity_poly.pdbx_seq_one_letter_code
_entity_poly.pdbx_strand_id
1 'polypeptide(L)'
;MTLVAVSAESWTMNYFSDDYFTARSRWQTAAREHNARLESYKIDTPSPNDKPLSIDVAIFGNPTASKALVFLVDCMGLKAYLARRYN
;
A
#
# COMPACT_ATOMS: atom_id res chain seq x y z
N MET A 1 24.01 8.50 -0.76
CA MET A 1 22.75 7.78 -0.44
C MET A 1 22.41 8.13 0.99
N THR A 2 21.46 9.04 1.19
CA THR A 2 21.08 9.50 2.54
C THR A 2 19.89 8.68 2.98
N LEU A 3 20.06 7.87 4.03
CA LEU A 3 18.96 7.21 4.70
C LEU A 3 18.27 8.25 5.58
N VAL A 4 17.07 8.68 5.19
CA VAL A 4 16.21 9.49 6.07
C VAL A 4 15.38 8.50 6.90
N ALA A 5 15.84 8.24 8.13
CA ALA A 5 15.02 7.57 9.13
C ALA A 5 14.10 8.64 9.75
N VAL A 6 12.80 8.56 9.45
CA VAL A 6 11.79 9.38 10.12
C VAL A 6 11.53 8.75 11.49
N SER A 7 12.06 9.39 12.53
CA SER A 7 11.73 9.08 13.93
C SER A 7 10.23 9.26 14.14
N ALA A 8 9.60 8.27 14.77
CA ALA A 8 8.17 8.28 15.06
C ALA A 8 7.86 9.23 16.22
N GLU A 9 7.89 10.54 15.96
CA GLU A 9 7.38 11.53 16.90
C GLU A 9 5.89 11.75 16.65
N SER A 10 5.08 11.32 17.63
CA SER A 10 3.64 11.56 17.77
C SER A 10 2.82 11.47 16.46
N TRP A 11 2.72 10.27 15.90
CA TRP A 11 1.72 9.98 14.87
C TRP A 11 0.33 10.13 15.48
N THR A 12 -0.41 11.17 15.08
CA THR A 12 -1.83 11.26 15.40
C THR A 12 -2.52 10.01 14.83
N MET A 13 -3.35 9.35 15.65
CA MET A 13 -4.08 8.10 15.32
C MET A 13 -4.90 8.15 14.02
N ASN A 14 -5.04 9.32 13.40
CA ASN A 14 -5.85 9.56 12.20
C ASN A 14 -5.22 9.02 10.90
N TYR A 15 -3.92 8.68 10.88
CA TYR A 15 -3.28 8.12 9.68
C TYR A 15 -3.55 6.63 9.49
N PHE A 16 -3.82 5.91 10.57
CA PHE A 16 -4.13 4.48 10.52
C PHE A 16 -5.62 4.28 10.17
N SER A 17 -5.91 3.13 9.56
CA SER A 17 -7.28 2.69 9.30
C SER A 17 -7.44 1.29 9.89
N ASP A 18 -8.60 1.02 10.48
CA ASP A 18 -8.89 -0.28 11.09
C ASP A 18 -9.20 -1.36 10.04
N ASP A 19 -9.50 -0.97 8.81
CA ASP A 19 -9.79 -1.89 7.72
C ASP A 19 -8.96 -1.63 6.46
N TYR A 20 -8.62 -2.74 5.79
CA TYR A 20 -7.83 -2.74 4.56
C TYR A 20 -8.46 -1.88 3.45
N PHE A 21 -9.79 -1.87 3.32
CA PHE A 21 -10.45 -1.18 2.23
C PHE A 21 -10.39 0.34 2.39
N THR A 22 -10.54 0.84 3.62
CA THR A 22 -10.37 2.26 3.96
C THR A 22 -8.91 2.67 3.81
N ALA A 23 -7.94 1.86 4.30
CA ALA A 23 -6.52 2.13 4.10
C ALA A 23 -6.18 2.24 2.60
N ARG A 24 -6.59 1.25 1.82
CA ARG A 24 -6.39 1.20 0.37
C ARG A 24 -7.03 2.40 -0.32
N SER A 25 -8.27 2.73 0.00
CA SER A 25 -9.00 3.83 -0.62
C SER A 25 -8.32 5.17 -0.34
N ARG A 26 -7.92 5.44 0.90
CA ARG A 26 -7.18 6.66 1.27
C ARG A 26 -5.86 6.78 0.50
N TRP A 27 -5.11 5.69 0.43
CA TRP A 27 -3.85 5.66 -0.32
C TRP A 27 -4.05 5.92 -1.82
N GLN A 28 -5.05 5.27 -2.44
CA GLN A 28 -5.36 5.50 -3.86
C GLN A 28 -5.81 6.93 -4.13
N THR A 29 -6.60 7.53 -3.23
CA THR A 29 -7.01 8.93 -3.34
C THR A 29 -5.80 9.85 -3.29
N ALA A 30 -4.93 9.70 -2.29
CA ALA A 30 -3.71 10.50 -2.19
C ALA A 30 -2.80 10.33 -3.42
N ALA A 31 -2.63 9.11 -3.93
CA ALA A 31 -1.85 8.86 -5.13
C ALA A 31 -2.43 9.59 -6.35
N ARG A 32 -3.76 9.57 -6.54
CA ARG A 32 -4.44 10.29 -7.63
C ARG A 32 -4.33 11.80 -7.50
N GLU A 33 -4.47 12.35 -6.28
CA GLU A 33 -4.29 13.78 -6.00
C GLU A 33 -2.89 14.28 -6.39
N HIS A 34 -1.89 13.39 -6.30
CA HIS A 34 -0.52 13.66 -6.73
C HIS A 34 -0.21 13.20 -8.16
N ASN A 35 -1.24 12.98 -9.00
CA ASN A 35 -1.13 12.61 -10.41
C ASN A 35 -0.35 11.30 -10.66
N ALA A 36 -0.40 10.35 -9.74
CA ALA A 36 0.17 9.03 -9.97
C ALA A 36 -0.61 8.28 -11.06
N ARG A 37 0.10 7.51 -11.87
CA ARG A 37 -0.52 6.42 -12.63
C ARG A 37 -0.69 5.23 -11.70
N LEU A 38 -1.94 4.85 -11.44
CA LEU A 38 -2.27 3.72 -10.58
C LEU A 38 -2.46 2.43 -11.38
N GLU A 39 -1.84 1.36 -10.91
CA GLU A 39 -2.07 0.00 -11.37
C GLU A 39 -2.48 -0.88 -10.19
N SER A 40 -3.49 -1.73 -10.39
CA SER A 40 -4.01 -2.63 -9.35
C SER A 40 -3.94 -4.07 -9.82
N TYR A 41 -3.22 -4.89 -9.06
CA TYR A 41 -3.01 -6.31 -9.33
C TYR A 41 -3.85 -7.13 -8.35
N LYS A 42 -4.82 -7.90 -8.84
CA LYS A 42 -5.68 -8.73 -7.98
C LYS A 42 -4.87 -9.84 -7.33
N ILE A 43 -5.21 -10.14 -6.07
CA ILE A 43 -4.69 -11.29 -5.35
C ILE A 43 -5.79 -12.34 -5.36
N ASP A 44 -5.53 -13.50 -5.97
CA ASP A 44 -6.45 -14.64 -6.00
C ASP A 44 -6.37 -15.41 -4.68
N THR A 45 -6.80 -14.75 -3.59
CA THR A 45 -6.91 -15.36 -2.27
C THR A 45 -8.23 -14.91 -1.63
N PRO A 46 -8.95 -15.82 -0.95
CA PRO A 46 -10.15 -15.45 -0.20
C PRO A 46 -9.80 -14.37 0.82
N SER A 47 -10.57 -13.28 0.85
CA SER A 47 -10.45 -12.31 1.93
C SER A 47 -11.35 -12.68 3.09
N PRO A 48 -11.15 -12.09 4.28
CA PRO A 48 -11.99 -12.34 5.45
C PRO A 48 -13.50 -12.12 5.22
N ASN A 49 -13.90 -11.42 4.15
CA ASN A 49 -15.29 -11.06 3.86
C ASN A 49 -15.66 -11.25 2.37
N ASP A 50 -14.99 -12.18 1.66
CA ASP A 50 -15.17 -12.44 0.21
C ASP A 50 -14.97 -11.22 -0.72
N LYS A 51 -14.43 -10.12 -0.20
CA LYS A 51 -14.06 -8.94 -0.97
C LYS A 51 -12.71 -9.14 -1.65
N PRO A 52 -12.50 -8.67 -2.89
CA PRO A 52 -11.24 -8.88 -3.59
C PRO A 52 -10.08 -8.12 -2.93
N LEU A 53 -8.96 -8.81 -2.73
CA LEU A 53 -7.69 -8.23 -2.30
C LEU A 53 -6.85 -7.85 -3.53
N SER A 54 -5.92 -6.91 -3.36
CA SER A 54 -5.06 -6.46 -4.43
C SER A 54 -3.77 -5.86 -3.90
N ILE A 55 -2.77 -5.80 -4.77
CA ILE A 55 -1.59 -4.96 -4.62
C ILE A 55 -1.79 -3.74 -5.53
N ASP A 56 -1.71 -2.55 -4.97
CA ASP A 56 -1.79 -1.31 -5.75
C ASP A 56 -0.41 -0.67 -5.87
N VAL A 57 -0.11 -0.17 -7.07
CA VAL A 57 1.17 0.45 -7.41
C VAL A 57 0.91 1.87 -7.92
N ALA A 58 1.57 2.85 -7.32
CA ALA A 58 1.53 4.25 -7.74
C ALA A 58 2.84 4.57 -8.45
N ILE A 59 2.72 4.94 -9.73
CA ILE A 59 3.86 5.19 -10.61
C ILE A 59 3.93 6.70 -10.87
N PHE A 60 5.07 7.29 -10.56
CA PHE A 60 5.34 8.72 -10.74
C PHE A 60 6.53 8.91 -11.67
N GLY A 61 6.56 10.04 -12.38
CA GLY A 61 7.68 10.44 -13.21
C GLY A 61 7.60 9.90 -14.65
N ASN A 62 8.76 9.83 -15.31
CA ASN A 62 8.85 9.53 -16.74
C ASN A 62 8.67 8.02 -17.01
N PRO A 63 7.66 7.59 -17.80
CA PRO A 63 7.45 6.17 -18.14
C PRO A 63 8.58 5.56 -18.99
N THR A 64 9.45 6.37 -19.60
CA THR A 64 10.60 5.90 -20.38
C THR A 64 11.94 6.00 -19.63
N ALA A 65 11.90 6.26 -18.32
CA ALA A 65 13.11 6.31 -17.50
C ALA A 65 13.86 4.96 -17.54
N SER A 66 15.19 5.01 -17.69
CA SER A 66 16.04 3.81 -17.72
C SER A 66 16.29 3.20 -16.34
N LYS A 67 15.87 3.88 -15.27
CA LYS A 67 16.00 3.44 -13.87
C LYS A 67 14.74 3.81 -13.09
N ALA A 68 14.35 2.95 -12.17
CA ALA A 68 13.23 3.17 -11.25
C ALA A 68 13.71 3.09 -9.79
N LEU A 69 13.11 3.89 -8.92
CA LEU A 69 13.23 3.77 -7.48
C LEU A 69 11.94 3.13 -6.95
N VAL A 70 12.07 2.00 -6.26
CA VAL A 70 10.92 1.23 -5.76
C VAL A 70 10.87 1.34 -4.24
N PHE A 71 9.74 1.83 -3.72
CA PHE A 71 9.41 1.79 -2.30
C PHE A 71 8.35 0.72 -2.08
N LEU A 72 8.67 -0.26 -1.23
CA LEU A 72 7.74 -1.30 -0.82
C LEU A 72 7.30 -1.01 0.62
N VAL A 73 6.00 -0.81 0.81
CA VAL A 73 5.41 -0.66 2.14
C VAL A 73 4.43 -1.79 2.32
N ASP A 74 4.59 -2.53 3.40
CA ASP A 74 3.76 -3.68 3.70
C ASP A 74 2.65 -3.31 4.68
N CYS A 75 1.44 -3.83 4.43
CA CYS A 75 0.36 -3.71 5.39
C CYS A 75 0.42 -4.93 6.31
N MET A 76 1.00 -4.77 7.52
CA MET A 76 1.19 -5.87 8.47
C MET A 76 -0.10 -6.67 8.76
N GLY A 77 -1.28 -6.05 8.63
CA GLY A 77 -2.58 -6.72 8.78
C GLY A 77 -2.85 -7.81 7.73
N LEU A 78 -2.44 -7.60 6.47
CA LEU A 78 -2.60 -8.60 5.41
C LEU A 78 -1.66 -9.79 5.61
N LYS A 79 -0.39 -9.52 5.97
CA LYS A 79 0.58 -10.56 6.31
C LYS A 79 0.13 -11.42 7.49
N ALA A 80 -0.42 -10.80 8.54
CA ALA A 80 -0.92 -11.53 9.70
C ALA A 80 -2.10 -12.46 9.34
N TYR A 81 -3.02 -12.02 8.47
CA TYR A 81 -4.12 -12.86 8.00
C TYR A 81 -3.64 -14.05 7.17
N LEU A 82 -2.76 -13.82 6.19
CA LEU A 82 -2.21 -14.90 5.36
C LEU A 82 -1.39 -15.89 6.21
N ALA A 83 -0.58 -15.40 7.15
CA ALA A 83 0.20 -16.25 8.05
C ALA A 83 -0.67 -17.16 8.95
N ARG A 84 -1.84 -16.69 9.41
CA ARG A 84 -2.79 -17.51 10.19
C ARG A 84 -3.54 -18.56 9.36
N ARG A 85 -3.62 -18.42 8.03
CA ARG A 85 -4.37 -19.33 7.16
C ARG A 85 -3.55 -20.55 6.73
N TYR A 86 -2.23 -20.41 6.72
CA TYR A 86 -1.27 -21.43 6.26
C TYR A 86 -0.41 -22.05 7.40
N ASN A 87 -0.76 -21.77 8.65
CA ASN A 87 -0.31 -22.49 9.86
C ASN A 87 -1.51 -23.18 10.52
#